data_AF-A0A2E3M0P5-F1
#
_entry.id   AF-A0A2E3M0P5-F1
#
_cell.length_a   1.000
_cell.length_b   1.000
_cell.length_c   1.000
_cell.angle_alpha   90.00
_cell.angle_beta   90.00
_cell.angle_gamma   90.00
#
_symmetry.space_group_name_H-M   'P 1'
#
loop_
_entity.id
_entity.type
_entity.pdbx_description
1 polymer ?
#
loop_
_entity_poly.entity_id
_entity_poly.type
_entity_poly.pdbx_seq_one_letter_code
_entity_poly.pdbx_strand_id
1 'polypeptide(L)'
;MQARLSSVLAEAKRHKSILDNALELKFSSRAKEALQADGRDTGTVHFIDDNYAITADMPKKVVWDQNKLSEIIHKIPEEDRKQYIKTSYSIDERKYVAWPETLKQFFSDARTEQLGKAKFSIKEEQ
;
A
#
# COMPACT_ATOMS: atom_id res chain seq x y z
N MET A 1 16.13 24.20 8.84
CA MET A 1 15.34 23.36 9.78
C MET A 1 14.60 22.20 9.11
N GLN A 2 13.77 22.43 8.08
CA GLN A 2 12.93 21.36 7.51
C GLN A 2 13.68 20.28 6.73
N ALA A 3 14.72 20.64 5.98
CA ALA A 3 15.58 19.67 5.29
C ALA A 3 16.23 18.68 6.28
N ARG A 4 16.61 19.17 7.46
CA ARG A 4 17.15 18.34 8.54
C ARG A 4 16.10 17.37 9.09
N LEU A 5 14.88 17.85 9.34
CA LEU A 5 13.76 17.01 9.80
C LEU A 5 13.42 15.90 8.78
N SER A 6 13.35 16.23 7.49
CA SER A 6 13.08 15.25 6.44
C SER A 6 14.20 14.22 6.31
N SER A 7 15.46 14.65 6.45
CA SER A 7 16.63 13.75 6.42
C SER A 7 16.60 12.76 7.58
N VAL A 8 16.40 13.25 8.81
CA VAL A 8 16.34 12.40 10.00
C VAL A 8 15.17 11.41 9.92
N LEU A 9 14.01 11.84 9.42
CA LEU A 9 12.87 10.95 9.21
C LEU A 9 13.17 9.86 8.17
N ALA A 10 13.86 10.22 7.07
CA ALA A 10 14.23 9.26 6.04
C ALA A 10 15.22 8.21 6.58
N GLU A 11 16.22 8.64 7.36
CA GLU A 11 17.18 7.74 8.01
C GLU A 11 16.48 6.80 9.01
N ALA A 12 15.60 7.32 9.86
CA ALA A 12 14.83 6.52 10.81
C ALA A 12 13.97 5.46 10.09
N LYS A 13 13.28 5.84 9.00
CA LYS A 13 12.51 4.90 8.18
C LYS A 13 13.39 3.83 7.53
N ARG A 14 14.57 4.21 7.06
CA ARG A 14 15.55 3.27 6.50
C ARG A 14 16.00 2.26 7.55
N HIS A 15 16.39 2.72 8.74
CA HIS A 15 16.80 1.83 9.83
C HIS A 15 15.66 0.90 10.27
N LYS A 16 14.45 1.43 10.41
CA LYS A 16 13.26 0.61 10.69
C LYS A 16 13.08 -0.48 9.63
N SER A 17 13.13 -0.11 8.35
CA SER A 17 12.95 -1.07 7.25
C SER A 17 14.03 -2.16 7.26
N ILE A 18 15.28 -1.81 7.59
CA ILE A 18 16.37 -2.79 7.73
C ILE A 18 16.08 -3.76 8.87
N LEU A 19 15.63 -3.27 10.02
CA LEU A 19 15.26 -4.11 11.17
C LEU A 19 14.07 -5.02 10.85
N ASP A 20 13.01 -4.47 10.26
CA ASP A 20 11.82 -5.25 9.86
C ASP A 20 12.22 -6.39 8.90
N ASN A 21 13.05 -6.10 7.89
CA ASN A 21 13.56 -7.11 6.96
C ASN A 21 14.43 -8.17 7.66
N ALA A 22 15.28 -7.76 8.60
CA ALA A 22 16.12 -8.70 9.36
C ALA A 22 15.27 -9.64 10.23
N LEU A 23 14.21 -9.13 10.84
CA LEU A 23 13.24 -9.94 11.59
C LEU A 23 12.50 -10.91 10.66
N GLU A 24 12.05 -10.46 9.48
CA GLU A 24 11.40 -11.32 8.49
C GLU A 24 12.33 -12.45 8.03
N LEU A 25 13.59 -12.14 7.71
CA LEU A 25 14.59 -13.13 7.31
C LEU A 25 14.86 -14.17 8.41
N LYS A 26 14.92 -13.73 9.68
CA LYS A 26 15.20 -14.62 10.81
C LYS A 26 14.00 -15.50 11.19
N PHE A 27 12.79 -14.94 11.18
CA PHE A 27 11.64 -15.55 11.84
C PHE A 27 10.55 -16.08 10.91
N SER A 28 10.56 -15.74 9.63
CA SER A 28 9.48 -16.13 8.71
C SER A 28 9.28 -17.64 8.56
N SER A 29 10.35 -18.44 8.47
CA SER A 29 10.23 -19.91 8.39
C SER A 29 9.62 -20.49 9.66
N ARG A 30 10.16 -20.10 10.83
CA ARG A 30 9.66 -20.57 12.13
C ARG A 30 8.22 -20.16 12.41
N ALA A 31 7.82 -18.95 12.01
CA ALA A 31 6.44 -18.52 12.13
C ALA A 31 5.50 -19.38 11.26
N LYS A 32 5.92 -19.75 10.03
CA LYS A 32 5.17 -20.67 9.17
C LYS A 32 5.09 -22.08 9.75
N GLU A 33 6.19 -22.60 10.28
CA GLU A 33 6.23 -23.92 10.92
C GLU A 33 5.32 -23.97 12.14
N ALA A 34 5.32 -22.92 12.98
CA ALA A 34 4.42 -22.82 14.13
C ALA A 34 2.95 -22.75 13.71
N LEU A 35 2.62 -21.98 12.66
CA LEU A 35 1.27 -21.95 12.09
C LEU A 35 0.85 -23.33 11.57
N GLN A 36 1.73 -24.01 10.84
CA GLN A 36 1.47 -25.34 10.30
C GLN A 36 1.27 -26.39 11.38
N ALA A 37 2.03 -26.32 12.49
CA ALA A 37 1.84 -27.18 13.65
C ALA A 37 0.45 -26.99 14.29
N ASP A 38 -0.09 -25.77 14.22
CA ASP A 38 -1.46 -25.45 14.64
C ASP A 38 -2.52 -25.77 13.56
N GLY A 39 -2.12 -26.30 12.40
CA GLY A 39 -3.01 -26.57 11.28
C GLY A 39 -3.56 -25.33 10.57
N ARG A 40 -2.84 -24.19 10.66
CA ARG A 40 -3.22 -22.90 10.08
C ARG A 40 -2.17 -22.43 9.08
N ASP A 41 -2.57 -21.67 8.07
CA ASP A 41 -1.65 -21.01 7.12
C ASP A 41 -1.49 -19.50 7.38
N THR A 42 -2.36 -18.94 8.23
CA THR A 42 -2.45 -17.51 8.53
C THR A 42 -2.88 -17.30 9.97
N GLY A 43 -2.52 -16.15 10.54
CA GLY A 43 -2.89 -15.74 11.89
C GLY A 43 -1.67 -15.34 12.69
N THR A 44 -1.87 -15.16 13.99
CA THR A 44 -0.81 -14.82 14.94
C THR A 44 -0.30 -16.09 15.63
N VAL A 45 1.02 -16.21 15.75
CA VAL A 45 1.68 -17.29 16.51
C VAL A 45 2.71 -16.73 17.48
N HIS A 46 2.91 -17.49 18.56
CA HIS A 46 3.87 -17.17 19.61
C HIS A 46 4.85 -18.32 19.73
N PHE A 47 6.14 -18.01 19.78
CA PHE A 47 7.20 -18.99 19.99
C PHE A 47 8.38 -18.36 20.71
N ILE A 48 9.24 -19.20 21.31
CA ILE A 48 10.44 -18.76 21.99
C ILE A 48 11.64 -18.92 21.04
N ASP A 49 12.46 -17.88 20.95
CA ASP A 49 13.79 -17.92 20.32
C ASP A 49 14.83 -17.46 21.35
N ASP A 50 15.75 -18.36 21.70
CA ASP A 50 16.67 -18.20 22.84
C ASP A 50 15.92 -17.80 24.13
N ASN A 51 16.11 -16.56 24.60
CA ASN A 51 15.46 -16.02 25.81
C ASN A 51 14.34 -15.02 25.48
N TYR A 52 13.90 -14.95 24.22
CA TYR A 52 12.93 -13.96 23.76
C TYR A 52 11.61 -14.62 23.36
N ALA A 53 10.50 -14.06 23.85
CA ALA A 53 9.16 -14.38 23.37
C ALA A 53 8.90 -13.61 22.07
N ILE A 54 8.77 -14.35 20.97
CA ILE A 54 8.49 -13.80 19.65
C ILE A 54 7.00 -13.94 19.36
N THR A 55 6.42 -12.86 18.85
CA THR A 55 5.06 -12.84 18.30
C THR A 55 5.15 -12.49 16.83
N ALA A 56 4.69 -13.40 15.97
CA ALA A 56 4.64 -13.18 14.53
C ALA A 56 3.17 -13.08 14.10
N ASP A 57 2.82 -11.96 13.49
CA ASP A 57 1.51 -11.76 12.87
C ASP A 57 1.61 -12.01 11.36
N MET A 58 0.94 -13.05 10.88
CA MET A 58 0.90 -13.42 9.47
C MET A 58 -0.54 -13.32 8.96
N PRO A 59 -1.03 -12.09 8.71
CA PRO A 59 -2.42 -11.88 8.34
C PRO A 59 -2.70 -12.49 6.97
N LYS A 60 -3.93 -12.98 6.79
CA LYS A 60 -4.39 -13.47 5.50
C LYS A 60 -4.36 -12.33 4.48
N LYS A 61 -3.53 -12.45 3.45
CA LYS A 61 -3.49 -11.53 2.32
C LYS A 61 -4.24 -12.13 1.14
N VAL A 62 -5.38 -11.54 0.79
CA VAL A 62 -6.09 -11.87 -0.45
C VAL A 62 -5.45 -11.07 -1.57
N VAL A 63 -4.86 -11.77 -2.54
CA VAL A 63 -4.31 -11.18 -3.76
C VAL A 63 -5.19 -11.62 -4.92
N TRP A 64 -5.76 -10.66 -5.63
CA TRP A 64 -6.58 -10.92 -6.80
C TRP A 64 -5.73 -10.84 -8.06
N ASP A 65 -5.75 -11.90 -8.87
CA ASP A 65 -5.23 -11.86 -10.24
C ASP A 65 -6.08 -10.89 -11.06
N GLN A 66 -5.53 -9.72 -11.37
CA GLN A 66 -6.28 -8.64 -12.02
C GLN A 66 -6.69 -9.01 -13.44
N ASN A 67 -5.92 -9.85 -14.14
CA ASN A 67 -6.27 -10.28 -15.49
C ASN A 67 -7.51 -11.17 -15.43
N LYS A 68 -7.48 -12.19 -14.57
CA LYS A 68 -8.64 -13.07 -14.36
C LYS A 68 -9.85 -12.31 -13.81
N LEU A 69 -9.63 -11.39 -12.87
CA LEU A 69 -10.71 -10.58 -12.31
C LEU A 69 -11.37 -9.74 -13.40
N SER A 70 -10.58 -9.11 -14.27
CA SER A 70 -11.12 -8.35 -15.39
C SER A 70 -11.92 -9.24 -16.35
N GLU A 71 -11.42 -10.41 -16.74
CA GLU A 71 -12.14 -11.36 -17.59
C GLU A 71 -13.49 -11.78 -16.98
N ILE A 72 -13.51 -12.05 -15.67
CA ILE A 72 -14.75 -12.40 -14.95
C ILE A 72 -15.72 -11.22 -14.93
N ILE A 73 -15.23 -10.01 -14.63
CA ILE A 73 -16.05 -8.80 -14.62
C ILE A 73 -16.71 -8.56 -15.98
N HIS A 74 -16.00 -8.81 -17.09
CA HIS A 74 -16.56 -8.66 -18.44
C HIS A 74 -17.72 -9.63 -18.73
N LYS A 75 -17.75 -10.80 -18.08
CA LYS A 75 -18.85 -11.78 -18.24
C LYS A 75 -20.12 -11.40 -17.49
N ILE A 76 -20.02 -10.52 -16.49
CA ILE A 76 -21.17 -10.04 -15.73
C ILE A 76 -21.89 -8.97 -16.57
N PRO A 77 -23.22 -9.03 -16.75
CA PRO A 77 -24.01 -7.98 -17.37
C PRO A 77 -23.72 -6.62 -16.74
N GLU A 78 -23.57 -5.57 -17.55
CA GLU A 78 -23.14 -4.26 -17.05
C GLU A 78 -24.08 -3.69 -15.98
N GLU A 79 -25.37 -3.94 -16.12
CA GLU A 79 -26.43 -3.58 -15.19
C GLU A 79 -26.27 -4.21 -13.79
N ASP A 80 -25.69 -5.40 -13.70
CA ASP A 80 -25.50 -6.13 -12.45
C ASP A 80 -24.15 -5.86 -11.77
N ARG A 81 -23.14 -5.37 -12.51
CA ARG A 81 -21.78 -5.18 -11.99
C ARG A 81 -21.72 -4.32 -10.73
N LYS A 82 -22.55 -3.27 -10.66
CA LYS A 82 -22.58 -2.32 -9.52
C LYS A 82 -23.00 -2.99 -8.20
N GLN A 83 -23.68 -4.13 -8.25
CA GLN A 83 -24.11 -4.86 -7.05
C GLN A 83 -22.94 -5.61 -6.39
N TYR A 84 -21.91 -5.97 -7.17
CA TYR A 84 -20.81 -6.82 -6.71
C TYR A 84 -19.44 -6.15 -6.76
N ILE A 85 -19.29 -5.09 -7.59
CA ILE A 85 -17.99 -4.50 -7.93
C ILE A 85 -18.04 -2.99 -7.66
N LYS A 86 -17.08 -2.54 -6.84
CA LYS A 86 -16.78 -1.11 -6.69
C LYS A 86 -15.72 -0.72 -7.71
N THR A 87 -16.12 0.04 -8.73
CA THR A 87 -15.19 0.62 -9.71
C THR A 87 -14.77 2.01 -9.26
N SER A 88 -13.46 2.26 -9.23
CA SER A 88 -12.89 3.60 -9.02
C SER A 88 -12.04 3.95 -10.22
N TYR A 89 -12.28 5.13 -10.80
CA TYR A 89 -11.44 5.69 -11.84
C TYR A 89 -10.46 6.66 -11.20
N SER A 90 -9.17 6.48 -11.45
CA SER A 90 -8.12 7.37 -10.97
C SER A 90 -7.24 7.77 -12.15
N ILE A 91 -7.11 9.07 -12.34
CA ILE A 91 -6.23 9.65 -13.34
C ILE A 91 -5.04 10.23 -12.58
N ASP A 92 -3.84 9.84 -12.97
CA ASP A 92 -2.62 10.46 -12.45
C ASP A 92 -2.53 11.92 -12.94
N GLU A 93 -2.42 12.87 -12.02
CA GLU A 93 -2.44 14.29 -12.34
C GLU A 93 -1.29 14.68 -13.29
N ARG A 94 -0.12 14.04 -13.18
CA ARG A 94 1.00 14.31 -14.10
C ARG A 94 0.68 13.84 -15.51
N LYS A 95 0.00 12.70 -15.64
CA LYS A 95 -0.48 12.22 -16.95
C LYS A 95 -1.53 13.18 -17.51
N TYR A 96 -2.49 13.62 -16.70
CA TYR A 96 -3.51 14.59 -17.10
C TYR A 96 -2.88 15.88 -17.65
N VAL A 97 -1.88 16.45 -16.96
CA VAL A 97 -1.17 17.65 -17.43
C VAL A 97 -0.44 17.44 -18.76
N ALA A 98 0.03 16.22 -19.03
CA ALA A 98 0.70 15.87 -20.29
C ALA A 98 -0.25 15.58 -21.46
N TRP A 99 -1.57 15.53 -21.23
CA TRP A 99 -2.55 15.24 -22.30
C TRP A 99 -2.74 16.41 -23.28
N PRO A 100 -3.18 16.12 -24.52
CA PRO A 100 -3.67 17.13 -25.46
C PRO A 100 -4.83 17.94 -24.87
N GLU A 101 -4.94 19.20 -25.29
CA GLU A 101 -5.96 20.14 -24.78
C GLU A 101 -7.40 19.65 -25.02
N THR A 102 -7.65 19.03 -26.17
CA THR A 102 -8.95 18.44 -26.49
C THR A 102 -9.38 17.40 -25.47
N LEU A 103 -8.47 16.53 -25.03
CA LEU A 103 -8.76 15.51 -24.03
C LEU A 103 -8.92 16.11 -22.64
N LYS A 104 -8.15 17.14 -22.28
CA LYS A 104 -8.32 17.85 -21.00
C LYS A 104 -9.72 18.48 -20.88
N GLN A 105 -10.20 19.13 -21.94
CA GLN A 105 -11.53 19.74 -21.97
C GLN A 105 -12.65 18.74 -21.71
N PHE A 106 -12.55 17.50 -22.20
CA PHE A 106 -13.57 16.48 -21.91
C PHE A 106 -13.63 16.05 -20.44
N PHE A 107 -12.51 16.15 -19.71
CA PHE A 107 -12.40 15.69 -18.34
C PHE A 107 -12.41 16.83 -17.31
N SER A 108 -12.44 18.09 -17.76
CA SER A 108 -12.42 19.25 -16.86
C SER A 108 -13.64 19.29 -15.95
N ASP A 109 -14.82 18.89 -16.45
CA ASP A 109 -16.07 18.91 -15.68
C ASP A 109 -16.07 17.88 -14.55
N ALA A 110 -15.33 16.79 -14.71
CA ALA A 110 -15.15 15.76 -13.70
C ALA A 110 -13.99 16.06 -12.73
N ARG A 111 -13.22 17.13 -12.98
CA ARG A 111 -12.05 17.50 -12.18
C ARG A 111 -12.43 18.56 -11.15
N THR A 112 -12.27 18.22 -9.87
CA THR A 112 -12.41 19.18 -8.77
C THR A 112 -11.06 19.41 -8.12
N GLU A 113 -10.57 20.64 -8.14
CA GLU A 113 -9.42 21.04 -7.32
C GLU A 113 -9.88 21.29 -5.89
N GLN A 114 -9.45 20.43 -4.97
CA GLN A 114 -9.61 20.67 -3.55
C GLN A 114 -8.28 21.12 -2.97
N LEU A 115 -8.33 22.05 -2.00
CA LEU A 115 -7.15 22.46 -1.24
C LEU A 115 -6.58 21.22 -0.54
N GLY A 116 -5.42 20.78 -1.01
CA GLY A 116 -4.66 19.72 -0.36
C GLY A 116 -4.13 20.16 1.00
N LYS A 117 -3.58 19.20 1.76
CA LYS A 117 -2.88 19.50 3.01
C LYS A 117 -1.75 20.50 2.75
N ALA A 118 -1.75 21.62 3.47
CA ALA A 118 -0.72 22.65 3.35
C ALA A 118 0.68 22.05 3.59
N LYS A 119 1.62 22.36 2.70
CA LYS A 119 3.04 22.04 2.86
C LYS A 119 3.79 23.33 3.14
N PHE A 120 4.36 23.45 4.33
CA PHE A 120 5.13 24.62 4.72
C PHE A 120 6.59 24.44 4.29
N SER A 121 7.22 25.47 3.73
CA SER A 121 8.68 25.50 3.45
C SER A 121 9.34 26.65 4.21
N ILE A 122 10.30 26.37 5.10
CA ILE A 122 11.04 27.40 5.87
C ILE A 122 12.49 27.47 5.37
N LYS A 123 12.92 28.63 4.89
CA LYS A 123 14.29 28.94 4.44
C LYS A 123 14.88 30.04 5.33
N GLU A 124 16.20 30.06 5.50
CA GLU A 124 16.90 31.14 6.19
C GLU A 124 16.91 32.39 5.31
N GLU A 125 16.62 33.54 5.90
CA GLU A 125 16.78 34.85 5.26
C GLU A 125 18.27 35.20 5.29
N GLN A 126 18.84 35.48 4.12
CA GLN A 126 20.25 35.85 3.98
C GLN A 126 20.50 37.27 4.45
#